data_AF-A0A7H4MQ63-F1
#
_entry.id   AF-A0A7H4MQ63-F1
#
_cell.length_a   1.000
_cell.length_b   1.000
_cell.length_c   1.000
_cell.angle_alpha   90.00
_cell.angle_beta   90.00
_cell.angle_gamma   90.00
#
_symmetry.space_group_name_H-M   'P 1'
#
loop_
_entity.id
_entity.type
_entity.pdbx_description
1 polymer ?
#
loop_
_entity_poly.entity_id
_entity_poly.type
_entity_poly.pdbx_seq_one_letter_code
_entity_poly.pdbx_strand_id
1 'polypeptide(L)'
;MALFPLTAAGHQLAQREAQRLLRDEYWLRPWRDESAPLPAVADAMLSDEDWLEAASFAFAHRPLAAALGCLNRLLMQADMPLPALRGRLQGEEEAALCAALRLTGRKALLARWRVEAADALRFLDAARAEALRQQVAHLQLF
;
A
#
# COMPACT_ATOMS: atom_id res chain seq x y z
N MET A 1 -6.65 5.01 16.16
CA MET A 1 -7.52 4.12 16.94
C MET A 1 -6.66 3.35 17.94
N ALA A 2 -7.21 2.93 19.08
CA ALA A 2 -6.53 2.08 20.06
C ALA A 2 -7.44 0.91 20.44
N LEU A 3 -6.85 -0.25 20.76
CA LEU A 3 -7.58 -1.47 21.12
C LEU A 3 -7.25 -1.88 22.56
N PHE A 4 -8.27 -2.23 23.34
CA PHE A 4 -8.11 -2.90 24.63
C PHE A 4 -8.57 -4.37 24.49
N PRO A 5 -7.64 -5.30 24.23
CA PRO A 5 -8.00 -6.70 23.97
C PRO A 5 -8.48 -7.43 25.22
N LEU A 6 -9.54 -8.24 25.07
CA LEU A 6 -10.13 -9.05 26.15
C LEU A 6 -9.94 -10.56 25.96
N THR A 7 -9.43 -10.97 24.80
CA THR A 7 -9.25 -12.38 24.43
C THR A 7 -7.86 -12.58 23.85
N ALA A 8 -7.36 -13.82 23.85
CA ALA A 8 -6.07 -14.15 23.26
C ALA A 8 -5.96 -13.73 21.78
N ALA A 9 -7.01 -13.98 20.99
CA ALA A 9 -7.06 -13.54 19.59
C ALA A 9 -7.03 -12.01 19.48
N GLY A 10 -7.71 -11.30 20.38
CA GLY A 10 -7.66 -9.85 20.45
C GLY A 10 -6.26 -9.32 20.77
N HIS A 11 -5.54 -9.96 21.70
CA HIS A 11 -4.16 -9.60 22.03
C HIS A 11 -3.23 -9.78 20.83
N GLN A 12 -3.35 -10.90 20.12
CA GLN A 12 -2.57 -11.17 18.90
C GLN A 12 -2.84 -10.11 17.82
N LEU A 13 -4.12 -9.78 17.59
CA LEU A 13 -4.49 -8.73 16.65
C LEU A 13 -3.91 -7.37 17.05
N ALA A 14 -4.08 -6.96 18.31
CA ALA A 14 -3.58 -5.67 18.80
C ALA A 14 -2.05 -5.57 18.68
N GLN A 15 -1.33 -6.65 19.01
CA GLN A 15 0.13 -6.70 18.87
C GLN A 15 0.55 -6.59 17.40
N ARG A 16 -0.11 -7.32 16.51
CA ARG A 16 0.20 -7.32 15.07
C ARG A 16 -0.05 -5.95 14.44
N GLU A 17 -1.19 -5.34 14.71
CA GLU A 17 -1.51 -4.00 14.17
C GLU A 17 -0.60 -2.92 14.78
N ALA A 18 -0.17 -3.06 16.04
CA ALA A 18 0.81 -2.16 16.64
C ALA A 18 2.18 -2.27 15.95
N GLN A 19 2.64 -3.50 15.66
CA GLN A 19 3.87 -3.73 14.90
C GLN A 19 3.76 -3.17 13.48
N ARG A 20 2.63 -3.39 12.81
CA ARG A 20 2.37 -2.84 11.48
C ARG A 20 2.42 -1.31 11.48
N LEU A 21 1.79 -0.65 12.47
CA LEU A 21 1.84 0.79 12.62
C LEU A 21 3.28 1.30 12.83
N LEU A 22 4.07 0.64 13.67
CA LEU A 22 5.46 1.00 13.90
C LEU A 22 6.31 0.91 12.62
N ARG A 23 6.08 -0.12 11.80
CA ARG A 23 6.74 -0.23 10.49
C ARG A 23 6.30 0.90 9.58
N ASP A 24 5.00 1.15 9.48
CA ASP A 24 4.44 2.13 8.55
C ASP A 24 4.73 3.59 8.92
N GLU A 25 5.05 3.87 10.18
CA GLU A 25 5.24 5.21 10.74
C GLU A 25 6.13 6.11 9.87
N TYR A 26 7.26 5.58 9.37
CA TYR A 26 8.18 6.34 8.52
C TYR A 26 7.49 6.94 7.29
N TRP A 27 6.65 6.16 6.60
CA TRP A 27 5.94 6.61 5.39
C TRP A 27 4.62 7.32 5.70
N LEU A 28 4.00 7.05 6.85
CA LEU A 28 2.76 7.72 7.24
C LEU A 28 2.99 9.15 7.75
N ARG A 29 4.17 9.42 8.32
CA ARG A 29 4.47 10.70 8.95
C ARG A 29 4.30 11.93 8.02
N PRO A 30 4.77 11.92 6.76
CA PRO A 30 4.55 13.05 5.85
C PRO A 30 3.10 13.25 5.43
N TRP A 31 2.24 12.25 5.65
CA TRP A 31 0.84 12.24 5.23
C TRP A 31 -0.13 12.64 6.35
N ARG A 32 0.40 12.94 7.55
CA ARG A 32 -0.39 13.40 8.70
C ARG A 32 0.02 14.81 9.07
N ASP A 33 -0.96 15.62 9.41
CA ASP A 33 -0.74 16.97 9.95
C ASP A 33 0.00 16.91 11.30
N GLU A 34 -0.26 15.87 12.10
CA GLU A 34 0.40 15.61 13.38
C GLU A 34 1.19 14.30 13.35
N SER A 35 2.46 14.37 13.75
CA SER A 35 3.32 13.18 13.88
C SER A 35 3.00 12.44 15.17
N ALA A 36 2.87 11.11 15.10
CA ALA A 36 2.80 10.29 16.30
C ALA A 36 4.17 10.24 16.99
N PRO A 37 4.23 10.11 18.33
CA PRO A 37 5.48 9.93 19.07
C PRO A 37 5.99 8.49 18.95
N LEU A 38 6.09 7.99 17.72
CA LEU A 38 6.54 6.64 17.41
C LEU A 38 7.89 6.70 16.70
N PRO A 39 8.77 5.69 16.89
CA PRO A 39 10.01 5.61 16.15
C PRO A 39 9.71 5.42 14.65
N ALA A 40 10.34 6.23 13.81
CA ALA A 40 10.20 6.18 12.36
C ALA A 40 11.47 5.57 11.75
N VAL A 41 11.46 4.25 11.51
CA VAL A 41 12.56 3.54 10.84
C VAL A 41 12.08 3.06 9.47
N ALA A 42 12.83 3.39 8.42
CA ALA A 42 12.54 2.94 7.07
C ALA A 42 12.91 1.46 6.90
N ASP A 43 12.00 0.55 7.27
CA ASP A 43 12.15 -0.89 7.07
C ASP A 43 11.81 -1.31 5.62
N ALA A 44 12.83 -1.56 4.80
CA ALA A 44 12.64 -1.92 3.40
C ALA A 44 12.05 -3.31 3.16
N MET A 45 11.96 -4.18 4.17
CA MET A 45 11.60 -5.59 3.98
C MET A 45 10.14 -5.76 3.56
N LEU A 46 9.92 -6.34 2.38
CA LEU A 46 8.58 -6.67 1.90
C LEU A 46 8.10 -7.99 2.52
N SER A 47 7.20 -7.91 3.50
CA SER A 47 6.65 -9.08 4.21
C SER A 47 5.49 -9.74 3.47
N ASP A 48 5.07 -10.94 3.89
CA ASP A 48 3.90 -11.61 3.31
C ASP A 48 2.59 -10.85 3.51
N GLU A 49 2.46 -10.11 4.61
CA GLU A 49 1.31 -9.22 4.83
C GLU A 49 1.32 -8.04 3.87
N ASP A 50 2.51 -7.50 3.55
CA ASP A 50 2.65 -6.42 2.56
C ASP A 50 2.19 -6.87 1.18
N TRP A 51 2.50 -8.11 0.79
CA TRP A 51 2.00 -8.71 -0.45
C TRP A 51 0.46 -8.75 -0.51
N LEU A 52 -0.19 -9.18 0.58
CA LEU A 52 -1.65 -9.23 0.68
C LEU A 52 -2.27 -7.83 0.61
N GLU A 53 -1.68 -6.85 1.28
CA GLU A 53 -2.17 -5.47 1.26
C GLU A 53 -1.97 -4.78 -0.08
N ALA A 54 -0.80 -4.96 -0.70
CA ALA A 54 -0.52 -4.44 -2.03
C ALA A 54 -1.47 -5.07 -3.06
N ALA A 55 -1.74 -6.38 -2.97
CA ALA A 55 -2.72 -7.05 -3.82
C ALA A 55 -4.14 -6.52 -3.59
N SER A 56 -4.51 -6.24 -2.34
CA SER A 56 -5.81 -5.62 -2.00
C SER A 56 -5.95 -4.22 -2.58
N PHE A 57 -4.86 -3.47 -2.71
CA PHE A 57 -4.86 -2.18 -3.40
C PHE A 57 -4.92 -2.35 -4.93
N ALA A 58 -4.09 -3.22 -5.49
CA ALA A 58 -3.98 -3.44 -6.93
C ALA A 58 -5.24 -4.05 -7.55
N PHE A 59 -5.86 -5.02 -6.86
CA PHE A 59 -6.92 -5.86 -7.42
C PHE A 59 -8.29 -5.70 -6.72
N ALA A 60 -8.36 -5.01 -5.57
CA ALA A 60 -9.60 -4.78 -4.82
C ALA A 60 -9.86 -3.28 -4.62
N HIS A 61 -10.62 -2.89 -3.59
CA HIS A 61 -11.02 -1.50 -3.35
C HIS A 61 -10.24 -0.77 -2.25
N ARG A 62 -9.08 -1.29 -1.81
CA ARG A 62 -8.30 -0.64 -0.75
C ARG A 62 -7.90 0.80 -1.16
N PRO A 63 -8.09 1.81 -0.30
CA PRO A 63 -7.67 3.18 -0.59
C PRO A 63 -6.15 3.35 -0.46
N LEU A 64 -5.58 4.32 -1.20
CA LEU A 64 -4.15 4.61 -1.20
C LEU A 64 -3.62 4.87 0.23
N ALA A 65 -4.33 5.68 1.01
CA ALA A 65 -3.94 6.03 2.39
C ALA A 65 -3.76 4.80 3.30
N ALA A 66 -4.53 3.73 3.06
CA ALA A 66 -4.43 2.49 3.85
C ALA A 66 -3.36 1.52 3.32
N ALA A 67 -2.67 1.87 2.24
CA ALA A 67 -1.66 1.04 1.57
C ALA A 67 -0.31 1.76 1.45
N LEU A 68 -0.13 2.93 2.09
CA LEU A 68 1.10 3.74 1.98
C LEU A 68 2.34 2.95 2.39
N GLY A 69 2.31 2.25 3.53
CA GLY A 69 3.45 1.47 4.02
C GLY A 69 3.87 0.36 3.06
N CYS A 70 2.93 -0.54 2.72
CA CYS A 70 3.22 -1.67 1.85
C CYS A 70 3.60 -1.24 0.43
N LEU A 71 2.97 -0.18 -0.12
CA LEU A 71 3.31 0.32 -1.45
C LEU A 71 4.71 0.93 -1.47
N ASN A 72 5.10 1.72 -0.47
CA ASN A 72 6.47 2.24 -0.43
C ASN A 72 7.51 1.10 -0.37
N ARG A 73 7.29 0.10 0.49
CA ARG A 73 8.17 -1.09 0.56
C ARG A 73 8.20 -1.86 -0.76
N LEU A 74 7.05 -2.02 -1.42
CA LEU A 74 6.97 -2.64 -2.74
C LEU A 74 7.81 -1.88 -3.78
N LEU A 75 7.67 -0.54 -3.84
CA LEU A 75 8.41 0.29 -4.80
C LEU A 75 9.92 0.37 -4.52
N MET A 76 10.36 0.07 -3.30
CA MET A 76 11.78 -0.07 -2.98
C MET A 76 12.39 -1.35 -3.56
N GLN A 77 11.57 -2.40 -3.75
CA GLN A 77 12.02 -3.68 -4.31
C GLN A 77 11.86 -3.74 -5.84
N ALA A 78 10.84 -3.06 -6.38
CA ALA A 78 10.54 -3.09 -7.80
C ALA A 78 11.37 -2.06 -8.59
N ASP A 79 12.37 -2.54 -9.34
CA ASP A 79 13.21 -1.72 -10.22
C ASP A 79 12.49 -1.39 -11.54
N MET A 80 11.43 -0.59 -11.43
CA MET A 80 10.64 -0.09 -12.54
C MET A 80 10.18 1.36 -12.31
N PRO A 81 9.91 2.11 -13.40
CA PRO A 81 9.67 3.55 -13.32
C PRO A 81 8.40 3.92 -12.56
N LEU A 82 7.28 3.19 -12.77
CA LEU A 82 6.01 3.37 -12.03
C LEU A 82 5.66 4.84 -11.72
N PRO A 83 5.60 5.70 -12.75
CA PRO A 83 5.66 7.15 -12.57
C PRO A 83 4.46 7.71 -11.80
N ALA A 84 3.26 7.12 -11.93
CA ALA A 84 2.11 7.62 -11.20
C ALA A 84 2.21 7.34 -9.70
N LEU A 85 2.56 6.11 -9.32
CA LEU A 85 2.70 5.69 -7.93
C LEU A 85 3.89 6.36 -7.27
N ARG A 86 5.07 6.33 -7.91
CA ARG A 86 6.28 6.96 -7.35
C ARG A 86 6.06 8.46 -7.15
N GLY A 87 5.55 9.16 -8.17
CA GLY A 87 5.27 10.59 -8.05
C GLY A 87 4.28 10.88 -6.91
N ARG A 88 3.20 10.09 -6.79
CA ARG A 88 2.25 10.30 -5.69
C ARG A 88 2.86 10.04 -4.31
N LEU A 89 3.61 8.96 -4.15
CA LEU A 89 4.24 8.62 -2.87
C LEU A 89 5.37 9.59 -2.48
N GLN A 90 5.95 10.27 -3.46
CA GLN A 90 6.92 11.37 -3.27
C GLN A 90 6.27 12.73 -2.99
N GLY A 91 4.93 12.81 -2.97
CA GLY A 91 4.20 14.02 -2.62
C GLY A 91 3.74 14.86 -3.81
N GLU A 92 3.84 14.37 -5.04
CA GLU A 92 3.26 15.10 -6.18
C GLU A 92 1.73 15.21 -6.07
N GLU A 93 1.23 16.37 -6.49
CA GLU A 93 -0.20 16.67 -6.51
C GLU A 93 -0.92 15.86 -7.58
N GLU A 94 -2.14 15.40 -7.28
CA GLU A 94 -2.94 14.58 -8.20
C GLU A 94 -3.17 15.29 -9.55
N ALA A 95 -3.35 16.62 -9.54
CA ALA A 95 -3.55 17.41 -10.74
C ALA A 95 -2.28 17.47 -11.62
N ALA A 96 -1.10 17.61 -11.00
CA ALA A 96 0.18 17.61 -11.72
C ALA A 96 0.44 16.24 -12.37
N LEU A 97 0.20 15.16 -11.62
CA LEU A 97 0.30 13.79 -12.14
C LEU A 97 -0.68 13.54 -13.30
N CYS A 98 -1.93 14.00 -13.17
CA CYS A 98 -2.91 13.88 -14.26
C CYS A 98 -2.44 14.61 -15.52
N ALA A 99 -1.90 15.82 -15.38
CA ALA A 99 -1.38 16.59 -16.51
C ALA A 99 -0.16 15.92 -17.15
N ALA A 100 0.83 15.52 -16.35
CA ALA A 100 2.07 14.90 -16.81
C ALA A 100 1.81 13.56 -17.53
N LEU A 101 0.87 12.76 -17.00
CA LEU A 101 0.53 11.43 -17.53
C LEU A 101 -0.65 11.44 -18.52
N ARG A 102 -1.17 12.62 -18.86
CA ARG A 102 -2.31 12.83 -19.77
C ARG A 102 -3.56 12.01 -19.38
N LEU A 103 -3.86 11.97 -18.09
CA LEU A 103 -5.01 11.25 -17.53
C LEU A 103 -6.22 12.18 -17.42
N THR A 104 -7.42 11.63 -17.63
CA THR A 104 -8.68 12.37 -17.66
C THR A 104 -9.20 12.79 -16.27
N GLY A 105 -8.38 12.65 -15.23
CA GLY A 105 -8.67 13.06 -13.86
C GLY A 105 -8.46 11.95 -12.82
N ARG A 106 -8.95 12.19 -11.61
CA ARG A 106 -8.67 11.39 -10.41
C ARG A 106 -9.03 9.90 -10.54
N LYS A 107 -10.14 9.57 -11.21
CA LYS A 107 -10.54 8.17 -11.42
C LYS A 107 -9.54 7.42 -12.30
N ALA A 108 -9.08 8.07 -13.38
CA ALA A 108 -8.06 7.50 -14.26
C ALA A 108 -6.70 7.39 -13.56
N LEU A 109 -6.37 8.36 -12.70
CA LEU A 109 -5.17 8.33 -11.87
C LEU A 109 -5.19 7.17 -10.87
N LEU A 110 -6.30 6.96 -10.15
CA LEU A 110 -6.44 5.82 -9.24
C LEU A 110 -6.33 4.48 -9.99
N ALA A 111 -6.96 4.37 -11.17
CA ALA A 111 -6.83 3.17 -12.00
C ALA A 111 -5.36 2.94 -12.43
N ARG A 112 -4.64 4.01 -12.82
CA ARG A 112 -3.22 3.93 -13.16
C ARG A 112 -2.37 3.48 -11.98
N TRP A 113 -2.60 4.00 -10.77
CA TRP A 113 -1.90 3.55 -9.57
C TRP A 113 -2.08 2.06 -9.31
N ARG A 114 -3.29 1.53 -9.51
CA ARG A 114 -3.56 0.10 -9.33
C ARG A 114 -2.87 -0.77 -10.37
N VAL A 115 -2.87 -0.32 -11.62
CA VAL A 115 -2.12 -0.98 -12.69
C VAL A 115 -0.64 -1.04 -12.35
N GLU A 116 -0.05 0.08 -11.92
CA GLU A 116 1.36 0.14 -11.53
C GLU A 116 1.69 -0.72 -10.30
N ALA A 117 0.80 -0.80 -9.32
CA ALA A 117 0.97 -1.71 -8.19
C ALA A 117 0.93 -3.18 -8.63
N ALA A 118 0.01 -3.53 -9.54
CA ALA A 118 -0.06 -4.86 -10.13
C ALA A 118 1.19 -5.18 -10.97
N ASP A 119 1.71 -4.22 -11.72
CA ASP A 119 2.96 -4.34 -12.49
C ASP A 119 4.14 -4.62 -11.56
N ALA A 120 4.28 -3.89 -10.45
CA ALA A 120 5.30 -4.15 -9.44
C ALA A 120 5.20 -5.55 -8.84
N LEU A 121 4.00 -5.98 -8.44
CA LEU A 121 3.80 -7.33 -7.89
C LEU A 121 4.22 -8.41 -8.89
N ARG A 122 3.80 -8.27 -10.17
CA ARG A 122 4.17 -9.21 -11.23
C ARG A 122 5.66 -9.20 -11.55
N PHE A 123 6.29 -8.02 -11.50
CA PHE A 123 7.72 -7.88 -11.72
C PHE A 123 8.54 -8.63 -10.67
N LEU A 124 8.11 -8.57 -9.40
CA LEU A 124 8.79 -9.29 -8.31
C LEU A 124 8.49 -10.80 -8.32
N ASP A 125 7.23 -11.18 -8.51
CA ASP A 125 6.80 -12.59 -8.61
C ASP A 125 5.45 -12.70 -9.32
N ALA A 126 5.50 -13.07 -10.60
CA ALA A 126 4.30 -13.20 -11.44
C ALA A 126 3.34 -14.30 -10.96
N ALA A 127 3.88 -15.43 -10.48
CA ALA A 127 3.05 -16.56 -10.04
C ALA A 127 2.31 -16.22 -8.75
N ARG A 128 3.01 -15.60 -7.79
CA ARG A 128 2.41 -15.13 -6.54
C ARG A 128 1.40 -14.01 -6.79
N ALA A 129 1.71 -13.05 -7.67
CA ALA A 129 0.79 -11.98 -8.02
C ALA A 129 -0.52 -12.50 -8.63
N GLU A 130 -0.44 -13.51 -9.50
CA GLU A 130 -1.61 -14.13 -10.10
C GLU A 130 -2.45 -14.92 -9.09
N ALA A 131 -1.81 -15.68 -8.20
CA ALA A 131 -2.51 -16.39 -7.11
C ALA A 131 -3.27 -15.41 -6.21
N LEU A 132 -2.63 -14.30 -5.83
CA LEU A 132 -3.25 -13.25 -5.02
C LEU A 132 -4.41 -12.55 -5.76
N ARG A 133 -4.26 -12.29 -7.06
CA ARG A 133 -5.34 -11.71 -7.88
C ARG A 133 -6.58 -12.60 -7.90
N GLN A 134 -6.39 -13.91 -8.08
CA GLN A 134 -7.47 -14.89 -8.06
C GLN A 134 -8.13 -14.96 -6.68
N GLN A 135 -7.34 -15.02 -5.61
CA GLN A 135 -7.85 -15.03 -4.24
C GLN A 135 -8.70 -13.79 -3.93
N VAL A 136 -8.23 -12.60 -4.31
CA VAL A 136 -8.98 -11.34 -4.12
C VAL A 136 -10.29 -11.35 -4.90
N ALA A 137 -10.28 -11.84 -6.15
CA ALA A 137 -11.48 -11.91 -6.98
C ALA A 137 -12.57 -12.79 -6.34
N HIS A 138 -12.19 -13.90 -5.70
CA HIS A 138 -13.14 -14.77 -4.98
C HIS A 138 -13.82 -14.07 -3.80
N LEU A 139 -13.15 -13.11 -3.16
CA LEU A 139 -13.69 -12.37 -2.01
C LEU A 139 -14.63 -11.22 -2.40
N GLN A 140 -14.72 -10.86 -3.69
CA GLN A 140 -15.59 -9.78 -4.19
C GLN A 140 -17.03 -10.24 -4.49
N LEU A 141 -17.34 -11.52 -4.26
CA LEU A 141 -18.66 -12.10 -4.52
C LEU A 141 -19.63 -11.98 -3.33
N PHE A 142 -19.24 -11.28 -2.27
CA PHE A 142 -20.01 -11.05 -1.03
C PHE A 142 -20.25 -9.56 -0.81
#